data_AF-A0A5Q4DFU5-F1
#
_entry.id   AF-A0A5Q4DFU5-F1
#
_cell.length_a   1.000
_cell.length_b   1.000
_cell.length_c   1.000
_cell.angle_alpha   90.00
_cell.angle_beta   90.00
_cell.angle_gamma   90.00
#
_symmetry.space_group_name_H-M   'P 1'
#
loop_
_entity.id
_entity.type
_entity.pdbx_description
1 polymer ?
#
loop_
_entity_poly.entity_id
_entity_poly.type
_entity_poly.pdbx_seq_one_letter_code
_entity_poly.pdbx_strand_id
1 'polypeptide(L)'
;MLSISAGRVALATLLLAIVSTGCATSSQPTPRMAANQPMVSVERFLQAANTGDLEAMGHIFGNAGGSIADDMGSTLPCAFKRMGSWIRVSQRCVTRQELELRMNVIALVLRHDLYRIRNEAQVPGRQRPTVRIGVDIEQGRNRFPDVPFVVVQARDGRWLVEQIDLQRITQGE
;
A
#
# COMPACT_ATOMS: atom_id res chain seq x y z
N MET A 1 -4.37 1.51 -76.87
CA MET A 1 -3.19 2.29 -76.47
C MET A 1 -3.49 3.00 -75.17
N LEU A 2 -2.63 2.81 -74.15
CA LEU A 2 -2.39 3.58 -72.89
C LEU A 2 -3.60 4.14 -72.10
N SER A 3 -3.94 3.68 -70.87
CA SER A 3 -3.29 3.80 -69.53
C SER A 3 -3.33 5.17 -68.84
N ILE A 4 -3.94 5.20 -67.63
CA ILE A 4 -3.60 5.99 -66.40
C ILE A 4 -3.96 7.50 -66.46
N SER A 5 -4.56 8.22 -65.49
CA SER A 5 -4.94 8.06 -64.08
C SER A 5 -5.96 9.17 -63.73
N ALA A 6 -7.10 8.86 -63.11
CA ALA A 6 -7.96 9.88 -62.48
C ALA A 6 -8.50 9.44 -61.10
N GLY A 7 -7.86 8.44 -60.49
CA GLY A 7 -8.30 7.83 -59.22
C GLY A 7 -7.74 8.48 -57.95
N ARG A 8 -7.20 9.70 -58.00
CA ARG A 8 -6.43 10.28 -56.88
C ARG A 8 -6.97 11.57 -56.25
N VAL A 9 -7.98 12.21 -56.82
CA VAL A 9 -8.40 13.55 -56.34
C VAL A 9 -9.71 13.54 -55.55
N ALA A 10 -10.53 12.49 -55.67
CA ALA A 10 -11.85 12.46 -55.02
C ALA A 10 -11.85 11.97 -53.56
N LEU A 11 -10.73 11.47 -53.02
CA LEU A 11 -10.68 10.87 -51.67
C LEU A 11 -10.23 11.83 -50.56
N ALA A 12 -10.05 13.12 -50.86
CA ALA A 12 -9.39 14.07 -49.95
C ALA A 12 -10.36 14.92 -49.09
N THR A 13 -11.67 14.81 -49.26
CA THR A 13 -12.65 15.73 -48.63
C THR A 13 -13.69 15.08 -47.72
N LEU A 14 -13.55 13.80 -47.36
CA LEU A 14 -14.43 13.10 -46.41
C LEU A 14 -13.71 12.59 -45.15
N LEU A 15 -12.72 13.33 -44.66
CA LEU A 15 -11.93 12.99 -43.46
C LEU A 15 -11.88 14.10 -42.40
N LEU A 16 -12.73 15.13 -42.51
CA LEU A 16 -12.62 16.36 -41.71
C LEU A 16 -13.80 16.64 -40.77
N ALA A 17 -14.51 15.62 -40.27
CA ALA A 17 -15.69 15.85 -39.42
C ALA A 17 -15.98 14.76 -38.37
N ILE A 18 -14.99 14.33 -37.60
CA ILE A 18 -15.20 13.73 -36.26
C ILE A 18 -14.15 14.37 -35.33
N VAL A 19 -14.35 15.63 -34.95
CA VAL A 19 -14.95 16.01 -33.66
C VAL A 19 -14.26 15.31 -32.48
N SER A 20 -13.12 15.90 -32.09
CA SER A 20 -12.72 16.14 -30.70
C SER A 20 -13.10 15.06 -29.69
N THR A 21 -12.37 13.95 -29.68
CA THR A 21 -12.15 13.18 -28.44
C THR A 21 -11.36 14.08 -27.50
N GLY A 22 -12.08 14.80 -26.64
CA GLY A 22 -11.47 15.55 -25.56
C GLY A 22 -10.56 14.61 -24.78
N CYS A 23 -9.34 15.07 -24.50
CA CYS A 23 -8.54 14.51 -23.43
C CYS A 23 -9.42 14.51 -22.18
N ALA A 24 -9.96 13.36 -21.82
CA ALA A 24 -10.43 13.14 -20.47
C ALA A 24 -9.18 13.25 -19.60
N THR A 25 -8.89 14.45 -19.12
CA THR A 25 -8.04 14.65 -17.96
C THR A 25 -8.75 13.91 -16.84
N SER A 26 -8.42 12.62 -16.67
CA SER A 26 -8.65 11.94 -15.42
C SER A 26 -7.91 12.82 -14.40
N SER A 27 -8.66 13.50 -13.56
CA SER A 27 -8.14 14.09 -12.34
C SER A 27 -7.61 12.90 -11.55
N GLN A 28 -6.35 12.54 -11.78
CA GLN A 28 -5.64 11.63 -10.92
C GLN A 28 -5.83 12.18 -9.51
N PRO A 29 -6.33 11.38 -8.57
CA PRO A 29 -6.42 11.80 -7.18
C PRO A 29 -5.01 12.27 -6.80
N THR A 30 -4.86 13.55 -6.46
CA THR A 30 -3.60 14.10 -5.98
C THR A 30 -3.05 13.16 -4.91
N PRO A 31 -1.93 12.45 -5.16
CA PRO A 31 -1.48 11.37 -4.28
C PRO A 31 -1.22 11.83 -2.86
N ARG A 32 -0.95 13.14 -2.66
CA ARG A 32 -0.69 13.75 -1.36
C ARG A 32 -1.93 14.05 -0.50
N MET A 33 -3.14 14.15 -1.08
CA MET A 33 -4.37 14.32 -0.29
C MET A 33 -5.05 12.98 0.01
N ALA A 34 -4.97 12.00 -0.91
CA ALA A 34 -5.49 10.66 -0.69
C ALA A 34 -4.60 9.79 0.23
N ALA A 35 -3.27 9.99 0.22
CA ALA A 35 -2.35 9.23 1.09
C ALA A 35 -2.51 9.50 2.59
N ASN A 36 -3.32 10.50 2.97
CA ASN A 36 -3.49 10.93 4.36
C ASN A 36 -4.80 10.41 4.98
N GLN A 37 -5.38 9.34 4.44
CA GLN A 37 -6.55 8.69 5.03
C GLN A 37 -6.19 7.29 5.58
N PRO A 38 -6.73 6.93 6.77
CA PRO A 38 -6.59 5.60 7.37
C PRO A 38 -6.86 4.47 6.37
N MET A 39 -7.96 4.59 5.62
CA MET A 39 -8.44 3.59 4.68
C MET A 39 -7.48 3.34 3.52
N VAL A 40 -6.96 4.41 2.92
CA VAL A 40 -6.04 4.33 1.77
C VAL A 40 -4.75 3.60 2.14
N SER A 41 -4.27 3.74 3.38
CA SER A 41 -3.10 2.98 3.84
C SER A 41 -3.36 1.48 3.92
N VAL A 42 -4.56 1.06 4.36
CA VAL A 42 -4.94 -0.36 4.37
C VAL A 42 -5.08 -0.91 2.96
N GLU A 43 -5.74 -0.18 2.04
CA GLU A 43 -5.87 -0.58 0.63
C GLU A 43 -4.50 -0.79 -0.03
N ARG A 44 -3.58 0.16 0.14
CA ARG A 44 -2.22 0.06 -0.42
C ARG A 44 -1.44 -1.09 0.21
N PHE A 45 -1.61 -1.33 1.51
CA PHE A 45 -0.97 -2.45 2.18
C PHE A 45 -1.47 -3.79 1.66
N LEU A 46 -2.79 -3.95 1.49
CA LEU A 46 -3.41 -5.16 0.92
C LEU A 46 -2.98 -5.37 -0.53
N GLN A 47 -2.95 -4.31 -1.33
CA GLN A 47 -2.46 -4.38 -2.71
C GLN A 47 -0.99 -4.82 -2.77
N ALA A 48 -0.12 -4.22 -1.96
CA ALA A 48 1.30 -4.59 -1.88
C ALA A 48 1.50 -6.03 -1.41
N ALA A 49 0.69 -6.48 -0.43
CA ALA A 49 0.70 -7.86 0.04
C ALA A 49 0.33 -8.85 -1.08
N ASN A 50 -0.66 -8.50 -1.91
CA ASN A 50 -1.09 -9.38 -2.99
C ASN A 50 -0.08 -9.46 -4.15
N THR A 51 0.67 -8.37 -4.40
CA THR A 51 1.74 -8.35 -5.42
C THR A 51 3.09 -8.83 -4.87
N GLY A 52 3.20 -9.11 -3.57
CA GLY A 52 4.46 -9.48 -2.92
C GLY A 52 5.48 -8.35 -2.86
N ASP A 53 5.04 -7.08 -2.88
CA ASP A 53 5.91 -5.91 -2.79
C ASP A 53 6.28 -5.64 -1.32
N LEU A 54 7.28 -6.40 -0.84
CA LEU A 54 7.71 -6.38 0.57
C LEU A 54 8.29 -5.02 0.99
N GLU A 55 8.88 -4.29 0.05
CA GLU A 55 9.43 -2.95 0.28
C GLU A 55 8.30 -1.93 0.48
N ALA A 56 7.30 -1.93 -0.41
CA ALA A 56 6.11 -1.09 -0.24
C ALA A 56 5.35 -1.42 1.06
N MET A 57 5.22 -2.71 1.39
CA MET A 57 4.65 -3.12 2.68
C MET A 57 5.45 -2.53 3.85
N GLY A 58 6.78 -2.59 3.80
CA GLY A 58 7.65 -2.01 4.83
C GLY A 58 7.52 -0.49 5.00
N HIS A 59 7.20 0.25 3.93
CA HIS A 59 6.98 1.69 4.00
C HIS A 59 5.60 2.09 4.56
N ILE A 60 4.63 1.17 4.48
CA ILE A 60 3.27 1.40 5.00
C ILE A 60 3.12 0.81 6.41
N PHE A 61 3.90 -0.22 6.76
CA PHE A 61 3.90 -0.83 8.07
C PHE A 61 4.78 -0.04 9.04
N GLY A 62 4.31 0.26 10.24
CA GLY A 62 5.09 1.09 11.16
C GLY A 62 4.35 1.46 12.43
N ASN A 63 4.84 2.48 13.11
CA ASN A 63 4.21 3.01 14.33
C ASN A 63 4.21 4.54 14.28
N ALA A 64 3.77 5.19 15.36
CA ALA A 64 3.74 6.65 15.43
C ALA A 64 5.11 7.33 15.18
N GLY A 65 6.22 6.61 15.33
CA GLY A 65 7.58 7.07 15.06
C GLY A 65 7.98 7.07 13.58
N GLY A 66 7.30 6.30 12.73
CA GLY A 66 7.65 6.14 11.32
C GLY A 66 7.40 4.73 10.79
N SER A 67 7.69 4.53 9.50
CA SER A 67 7.61 3.21 8.88
C SER A 67 8.80 2.35 9.29
N ILE A 68 8.62 1.03 9.30
CA ILE A 68 9.71 0.10 9.64
C ILE A 68 10.84 0.14 8.59
N ALA A 69 10.51 0.49 7.35
CA ALA A 69 11.51 0.67 6.28
C ALA A 69 12.40 1.91 6.49
N ASP A 70 11.85 3.00 7.04
CA ASP A 70 12.63 4.23 7.29
C ASP A 70 13.70 3.99 8.38
N ASP A 71 13.38 3.17 9.38
CA ASP A 71 14.32 2.79 10.45
C ASP A 71 15.47 1.89 9.95
N MET A 72 15.35 1.32 8.76
CA MET A 72 16.34 0.41 8.15
C MET A 72 17.28 1.11 7.18
N GLY A 73 16.95 2.33 6.73
CA GLY A 73 17.57 2.99 5.59
C GLY A 73 19.01 3.47 5.77
N SER A 74 19.65 3.21 6.92
CA SER A 74 20.98 3.75 7.15
C SER A 74 21.84 2.82 8.02
N THR A 75 22.72 2.10 7.32
CA THR A 75 23.78 1.27 7.91
C THR A 75 24.67 2.10 8.85
N LEU A 76 24.81 3.41 8.61
CA LEU A 76 25.64 4.32 9.40
C LEU A 76 25.05 4.66 10.78
N PRO A 77 23.78 5.10 10.94
CA PRO A 77 23.09 5.22 12.23
C PRO A 77 22.97 3.92 13.00
N CYS A 78 22.68 2.79 12.35
CA CYS A 78 22.67 1.50 13.05
C CYS A 78 24.08 1.04 13.45
N ALA A 79 25.10 1.27 12.61
CA ALA A 79 26.49 1.01 12.98
C ALA A 79 26.98 1.95 14.08
N PHE A 80 26.65 3.25 14.04
CA PHE A 80 27.00 4.23 15.07
C PHE A 80 26.30 3.94 16.41
N LYS A 81 25.01 3.56 16.35
CA LYS A 81 24.24 3.11 17.52
C LYS A 81 24.81 1.81 18.11
N ARG A 82 25.29 0.90 17.25
CA ARG A 82 26.01 -0.32 17.67
C ARG A 82 27.41 -0.02 18.20
N MET A 83 28.11 0.97 17.65
CA MET A 83 29.46 1.39 18.05
C MET A 83 29.46 2.09 19.42
N GLY A 84 28.33 2.68 19.84
CA GLY A 84 28.08 3.18 21.19
C GLY A 84 27.60 2.14 22.21
N SER A 85 27.54 0.84 21.88
CA SER A 85 26.94 -0.21 22.72
C SER A 85 27.91 -0.89 23.73
N TRP A 86 29.02 -0.25 24.09
CA TRP A 86 29.84 -0.57 25.28
C TRP A 86 29.19 -0.15 26.61
N ILE A 87 28.26 0.81 26.58
CA ILE A 87 27.38 1.15 27.69
C ILE A 87 26.08 0.43 27.38
N ARG A 88 25.68 -0.50 28.25
CA ARG A 88 24.53 -1.41 28.19
C ARG A 88 23.19 -0.74 27.79
N VAL A 89 23.03 -0.37 26.52
CA VAL A 89 21.83 0.28 25.97
C VAL A 89 21.50 -0.39 24.63
N SER A 90 20.82 -1.53 24.69
CA SER A 90 20.45 -2.32 23.52
C SER A 90 19.20 -1.75 22.83
N GLN A 91 19.32 -1.41 21.55
CA GLN A 91 18.16 -1.30 20.66
C GLN A 91 18.48 -2.07 19.38
N ARG A 92 17.77 -3.18 19.15
CA ARG A 92 17.95 -4.04 17.98
C ARG A 92 17.55 -3.27 16.72
N CYS A 93 18.51 -3.04 15.83
CA CYS A 93 18.20 -2.58 14.48
C CYS A 93 17.58 -3.74 13.70
N VAL A 94 16.41 -3.51 13.09
CA VAL A 94 15.83 -4.46 12.14
C VAL A 94 16.69 -4.47 10.89
N THR A 95 17.09 -5.66 10.44
CA THR A 95 17.87 -5.80 9.20
C THR A 95 16.95 -5.87 7.98
N ARG A 96 17.48 -5.61 6.77
CA ARG A 96 16.74 -5.79 5.51
C ARG A 96 16.15 -7.19 5.37
N GLN A 97 16.94 -8.21 5.68
CA GLN A 97 16.52 -9.60 5.62
C GLN A 97 15.41 -9.91 6.63
N GLU A 98 15.49 -9.34 7.84
CA GLU A 98 14.46 -9.53 8.87
C GLU A 98 13.14 -8.86 8.48
N LEU A 99 13.19 -7.65 7.89
CA LEU A 99 11.99 -7.02 7.35
C LEU A 99 11.39 -7.86 6.22
N GLU A 100 12.20 -8.22 5.22
CA GLU A 100 11.72 -8.99 4.07
C GLU A 100 11.09 -10.30 4.53
N LEU A 101 11.73 -11.02 5.45
CA LEU A 101 11.16 -12.25 6.03
C LEU A 101 9.83 -11.97 6.73
N ARG A 102 9.77 -10.93 7.57
CA ARG A 102 8.56 -10.58 8.31
C ARG A 102 7.42 -10.18 7.37
N MET A 103 7.68 -9.32 6.39
CA MET A 103 6.69 -8.87 5.41
C MET A 103 6.25 -10.02 4.51
N ASN A 104 7.17 -10.92 4.14
CA ASN A 104 6.84 -12.10 3.34
C ASN A 104 5.87 -13.03 4.07
N VAL A 105 6.10 -13.31 5.36
CA VAL A 105 5.16 -14.11 6.17
C VAL A 105 3.79 -13.44 6.23
N ILE A 106 3.74 -12.13 6.42
CA ILE A 106 2.47 -11.38 6.44
C ILE A 106 1.78 -11.44 5.07
N ALA A 107 2.52 -11.23 3.98
CA ALA A 107 1.99 -11.31 2.61
C ALA A 107 1.41 -12.68 2.29
N LEU A 108 2.09 -13.76 2.73
CA LEU A 108 1.61 -15.14 2.55
C LEU A 108 0.28 -15.38 3.25
N VAL A 109 0.10 -14.87 4.48
CA VAL A 109 -1.15 -14.99 5.23
C VAL A 109 -2.25 -14.13 4.61
N LEU A 110 -1.90 -12.92 4.15
CA LEU A 110 -2.85 -11.95 3.62
C LEU A 110 -3.18 -12.11 2.14
N ARG A 111 -2.58 -13.07 1.42
CA ARG A 111 -2.87 -13.29 -0.01
C ARG A 111 -4.36 -13.54 -0.22
N HIS A 112 -5.00 -12.80 -1.10
CA HIS A 112 -6.47 -12.83 -1.22
C HIS A 112 -6.91 -12.65 -2.67
N ASP A 113 -8.09 -13.18 -2.98
CA ASP A 113 -8.72 -12.98 -4.28
C ASP A 113 -9.51 -11.66 -4.29
N LEU A 114 -10.22 -11.39 -3.19
CA LEU A 114 -11.04 -10.19 -3.01
C LEU A 114 -10.92 -9.68 -1.57
N TYR A 115 -11.11 -8.37 -1.40
CA TYR A 115 -11.26 -7.75 -0.09
C TYR A 115 -12.32 -6.65 -0.14
N ARG A 116 -12.92 -6.35 1.01
CA ARG A 116 -13.87 -5.25 1.16
C ARG A 116 -13.74 -4.60 2.53
N ILE A 117 -13.61 -3.28 2.54
CA ILE A 117 -13.55 -2.48 3.77
C ILE A 117 -14.98 -2.30 4.32
N ARG A 118 -15.17 -2.52 5.62
CA ARG A 118 -16.49 -2.58 6.28
C ARG A 118 -16.73 -1.43 7.23
N ASN A 119 -15.84 -1.24 8.17
CA ASN A 119 -16.02 -0.31 9.28
C ASN A 119 -14.73 0.48 9.53
N GLU A 120 -14.93 1.66 10.10
CA GLU A 120 -13.86 2.49 10.64
C GLU A 120 -14.26 2.87 12.07
N ALA A 121 -13.37 2.64 13.04
CA ALA A 121 -13.62 2.96 14.43
C ALA A 121 -12.36 3.56 15.07
N GLN A 122 -12.50 4.68 15.78
CA GLN A 122 -11.39 5.22 16.57
C GLN A 122 -11.04 4.26 17.71
N VAL A 123 -9.74 4.13 18.01
CA VAL A 123 -9.25 3.32 19.13
C VAL A 123 -9.10 4.22 20.36
N PRO A 124 -9.92 4.03 21.43
CA PRO A 124 -9.87 4.89 22.62
C PRO A 124 -8.53 4.81 23.37
N GLY A 125 -8.20 5.87 24.09
CA GLY A 125 -7.03 5.91 24.98
C GLY A 125 -5.67 6.01 24.27
N ARG A 126 -5.66 6.29 22.96
CA ARG A 126 -4.45 6.43 22.16
C ARG A 126 -3.96 7.87 22.17
N GLN A 127 -2.65 8.07 22.39
CA GLN A 127 -2.03 9.40 22.41
C GLN A 127 -1.93 10.05 21.02
N ARG A 128 -2.00 9.23 19.95
CA ARG A 128 -1.97 9.65 18.56
C ARG A 128 -3.24 9.17 17.86
N PRO A 129 -3.75 9.89 16.85
CA PRO A 129 -4.87 9.43 16.05
C PRO A 129 -4.63 7.99 15.58
N THR A 130 -5.50 7.08 16.04
CA THR A 130 -5.42 5.65 15.77
C THR A 130 -6.81 5.15 15.43
N VAL A 131 -6.89 4.39 14.35
CA VAL A 131 -8.14 3.92 13.77
C VAL A 131 -8.06 2.42 13.55
N ARG A 132 -9.12 1.70 13.89
CA ARG A 132 -9.34 0.30 13.53
C ARG A 132 -10.21 0.25 12.29
N ILE A 133 -9.78 -0.52 11.30
CA ILE A 133 -10.47 -0.76 10.03
C ILE A 133 -10.73 -2.25 9.92
N GLY A 134 -12.00 -2.63 9.82
CA GLY A 134 -12.43 -4.00 9.57
C GLY A 134 -12.47 -4.30 8.08
N VAL A 135 -11.82 -5.39 7.69
CA VAL A 135 -11.73 -5.83 6.28
C VAL A 135 -12.30 -7.23 6.15
N ASP A 136 -13.28 -7.41 5.28
CA ASP A 136 -13.68 -8.74 4.82
C ASP A 136 -12.65 -9.21 3.79
N ILE A 137 -12.07 -10.40 3.98
CA ILE A 137 -11.07 -11.00 3.08
C ILE A 137 -11.60 -12.33 2.53
N GLU A 138 -11.43 -12.57 1.22
CA GLU A 138 -11.81 -13.81 0.56
C GLU A 138 -10.57 -14.52 -0.02
N GLN A 139 -10.41 -15.81 0.32
CA GLN A 139 -9.30 -16.66 -0.11
C GLN A 139 -9.84 -18.01 -0.62
N GLY A 140 -9.95 -18.15 -1.93
CA GLY A 140 -10.57 -19.28 -2.59
C GLY A 140 -12.03 -19.43 -2.18
N ARG A 141 -12.33 -20.40 -1.31
CA ARG A 141 -13.67 -20.65 -0.77
C ARG A 141 -13.86 -20.13 0.66
N ASN A 142 -12.79 -19.68 1.29
CA ASN A 142 -12.80 -19.22 2.66
C ASN A 142 -13.10 -17.73 2.70
N ARG A 143 -13.91 -17.31 3.66
CA ARG A 143 -14.21 -15.90 3.91
C ARG A 143 -13.89 -15.57 5.35
N PHE A 144 -13.09 -14.53 5.54
CA PHE A 144 -12.67 -14.02 6.84
C PHE A 144 -13.31 -12.64 7.06
N PRO A 145 -14.45 -12.55 7.76
CA PRO A 145 -15.14 -11.29 7.98
C PRO A 145 -14.42 -10.45 9.05
N ASP A 146 -14.47 -9.12 8.87
CA ASP A 146 -14.03 -8.14 9.87
C ASP A 146 -12.60 -8.38 10.42
N VAL A 147 -11.64 -8.72 9.55
CA VAL A 147 -10.22 -8.79 9.91
C VAL A 147 -9.74 -7.39 10.30
N PRO A 148 -9.34 -7.15 11.55
CA PRO A 148 -9.03 -5.80 12.02
C PRO A 148 -7.60 -5.39 11.65
N PHE A 149 -7.51 -4.23 11.01
CA PHE A 149 -6.29 -3.47 10.77
C PHE A 149 -6.27 -2.27 11.69
N VAL A 150 -5.22 -2.10 12.49
CA VAL A 150 -5.01 -0.89 13.28
C VAL A 150 -4.02 -0.01 12.53
N VAL A 151 -4.44 1.21 12.24
CA VAL A 151 -3.61 2.22 11.61
C VAL A 151 -3.39 3.41 12.54
N VAL A 152 -2.19 3.98 12.49
CA VAL A 152 -1.78 5.11 13.33
C VAL A 152 -1.23 6.23 12.45
N GLN A 153 -1.54 7.47 12.81
CA GLN A 153 -0.94 8.62 12.17
C GLN A 153 0.47 8.86 12.73
N ALA A 154 1.47 8.74 11.87
CA ALA A 154 2.87 9.01 12.18
C ALA A 154 3.13 10.52 12.33
N ARG A 155 4.32 10.86 12.83
CA ARG A 155 4.75 12.27 13.04
C ARG A 155 4.78 13.11 11.77
N ASP A 156 5.01 12.48 10.63
CA ASP A 156 5.03 13.11 9.30
C ASP A 156 3.62 13.24 8.67
N GLY A 157 2.58 12.83 9.39
CA GLY A 157 1.18 12.91 8.96
C GLY A 157 0.70 11.71 8.14
N ARG A 158 1.58 10.76 7.78
CA ARG A 158 1.19 9.53 7.06
C ARG A 158 0.43 8.59 7.97
N TRP A 159 -0.53 7.85 7.43
CA TRP A 159 -1.15 6.73 8.12
C TRP A 159 -0.37 5.46 7.84
N LEU A 160 0.01 4.75 8.90
CA LEU A 160 0.77 3.52 8.83
C LEU A 160 -0.04 2.38 9.46
N VAL A 161 0.07 1.19 8.88
CA VAL A 161 -0.47 -0.03 9.48
C VAL A 161 0.44 -0.40 10.67
N GLU A 162 -0.13 -0.38 11.86
CA GLU A 162 0.58 -0.71 13.10
C GLU A 162 0.40 -2.18 13.48
N GLN A 163 -0.82 -2.69 13.33
CA GLN A 163 -1.17 -4.04 13.74
C GLN A 163 -2.22 -4.63 12.79
N ILE A 164 -2.13 -5.95 12.59
CA ILE A 164 -3.09 -6.74 11.82
C ILE A 164 -3.37 -7.98 12.66
N ASP A 165 -4.63 -8.29 12.92
CA ASP A 165 -5.00 -9.52 13.62
C ASP A 165 -5.05 -10.70 12.63
N LEU A 166 -3.87 -11.24 12.35
CA LEU A 166 -3.71 -12.38 11.45
C LEU A 166 -4.33 -13.67 12.01
N GLN A 167 -4.63 -13.74 13.32
CA GLN A 167 -5.23 -14.92 13.92
C GLN A 167 -6.62 -15.20 13.34
N ARG A 168 -7.35 -14.14 12.98
CA ARG A 168 -8.65 -14.25 12.28
C ARG A 168 -8.60 -15.00 10.96
N ILE A 169 -7.43 -15.05 10.32
CA ILE A 169 -7.23 -15.73 9.03
C ILE A 169 -6.62 -17.12 9.24
N THR A 170 -5.65 -17.24 10.14
CA THR A 170 -4.91 -18.51 10.33
C THR A 170 -5.66 -19.54 11.17
N GLN A 171 -6.60 -19.12 12.01
CA GLN A 171 -7.41 -20.02 12.85
C GLN A 171 -8.70 -20.51 12.16
N GLY A 172 -8.76 -20.48 10.83
CA GLY A 172 -9.96 -20.76 10.02
C GLY A 172 -10.93 -21.73 10.68
N GLU A 173 -12.14 -21.24 10.98
CA GLU A 173 -13.25 -22.03 11.53
C GLU A 173 -13.79 -23.03 10.51
#